data_AF-A0A1Y2G3E6-F1
#
_entry.id   AF-A0A1Y2G3E6-F1
#
_cell.length_a   1.000
_cell.length_b   1.000
_cell.length_c   1.000
_cell.angle_alpha   90.00
_cell.angle_beta   90.00
_cell.angle_gamma   90.00
#
_symmetry.space_group_name_H-M   'P 1'
#
loop_
_entity.id
_entity.type
_entity.pdbx_description
1 polymer ?
#
loop_
_entity_poly.entity_id
_entity_poly.type
_entity_poly.pdbx_seq_one_letter_code
_entity_poly.pdbx_strand_id
1 'polypeptide(L)'
;MADSSTTPQRSEQELQEILSKPAGPKDDQLLKDKEQAITQLATLYRTNQDATSLAQLVHSSRPLMEHLAKAKTAKLIRTLLDDFSAIPNASKLQIQVTKDNIEWAKAEKRIFLKQSLETRLIALYIDTLAYKDALALINSLLRELKKLDDKMVLTEVHLLESRVHHALSNMPKAKVCFRAL
;
A
#
# COMPACT_ATOMS: atom_id res chain seq x y z
N MET A 1 -31.06 29.43 -8.98
CA MET A 1 -30.02 30.39 -8.53
C MET A 1 -29.61 29.94 -7.14
N ALA A 2 -28.42 29.44 -6.83
CA ALA A 2 -27.16 29.27 -7.56
C ALA A 2 -26.38 28.15 -6.84
N ASP A 3 -25.72 27.24 -7.59
CA ASP A 3 -24.25 27.04 -7.61
C ASP A 3 -23.62 26.49 -6.32
N SER A 4 -22.67 25.56 -6.30
CA SER A 4 -22.12 24.56 -7.22
C SER A 4 -21.00 23.88 -6.44
N SER A 5 -21.03 22.55 -6.34
CA SER A 5 -19.82 21.75 -6.12
C SER A 5 -20.06 20.28 -6.46
N THR A 6 -19.88 19.97 -7.74
CA THR A 6 -19.14 18.79 -8.24
C THR A 6 -19.79 17.40 -8.10
N THR A 7 -20.58 17.01 -9.10
CA THR A 7 -20.56 15.63 -9.62
C THR A 7 -19.19 15.41 -10.28
N PRO A 8 -18.51 14.26 -10.04
CA PRO A 8 -19.02 12.99 -10.53
C PRO A 8 -18.91 11.91 -9.44
N GLN A 9 -19.92 11.80 -8.58
CA GLN A 9 -20.26 10.50 -8.03
C GLN A 9 -20.74 9.65 -9.20
N ARG A 10 -19.83 9.00 -9.93
CA ARG A 10 -20.20 7.68 -10.47
C ARG A 10 -20.52 6.88 -9.23
N SER A 11 -21.76 6.41 -9.13
CA SER A 11 -22.23 5.65 -7.98
C SER A 11 -21.27 4.48 -7.78
N GLU A 12 -20.97 4.09 -6.54
CA GLU A 12 -20.10 2.94 -6.25
C GLU A 12 -20.49 1.70 -7.08
N GLN A 13 -21.80 1.58 -7.34
CA GLN A 13 -22.41 0.61 -8.24
C GLN A 13 -21.97 0.73 -9.70
N GLU A 14 -21.92 1.94 -10.29
CA GLU A 14 -21.44 2.15 -11.67
C GLU A 14 -19.96 1.81 -11.82
N LEU A 15 -19.16 2.13 -10.80
CA LEU A 15 -17.73 1.81 -10.79
C LEU A 15 -17.49 0.30 -10.58
N GLN A 16 -18.30 -0.35 -9.74
CA GLN A 16 -18.33 -1.81 -9.62
C GLN A 16 -18.83 -2.49 -10.90
N GLU A 17 -19.77 -1.89 -11.63
CA GLU A 17 -20.26 -2.39 -12.91
C GLU A 17 -19.19 -2.29 -14.01
N ILE A 18 -18.42 -1.19 -14.03
CA ILE A 18 -17.25 -1.03 -14.91
C ILE A 18 -16.16 -2.06 -14.58
N LEU A 19 -15.94 -2.36 -13.29
CA LEU A 19 -15.00 -3.40 -12.84
C LEU A 19 -15.47 -4.81 -13.23
N SER A 20 -16.78 -5.07 -13.18
CA SER A 20 -17.40 -6.37 -13.45
C SER A 20 -17.44 -6.73 -14.94
N LYS A 21 -17.35 -5.75 -15.85
CA LYS A 21 -17.25 -6.02 -17.29
C LYS A 21 -15.92 -6.73 -17.58
N PRO A 22 -15.89 -7.95 -18.15
CA PRO A 22 -14.64 -8.65 -18.44
C PRO A 22 -13.86 -7.85 -19.49
N ALA A 23 -12.69 -7.34 -19.11
CA ALA A 23 -11.80 -6.67 -20.05
C ALA A 23 -11.01 -7.74 -20.79
N GLY A 24 -11.22 -7.87 -22.10
CA GLY A 24 -10.33 -8.64 -22.95
C GLY A 24 -8.96 -7.94 -23.08
N PRO A 25 -7.89 -8.69 -23.41
CA PRO A 25 -6.52 -8.17 -23.52
C PRO A 25 -6.28 -7.16 -24.66
N LYS A 26 -7.33 -6.66 -25.34
CA LYS A 26 -7.23 -5.76 -26.50
C LYS A 26 -7.82 -4.36 -26.30
N ASP A 27 -8.46 -4.07 -25.18
CA ASP A 27 -9.09 -2.77 -24.95
C ASP A 27 -8.23 -1.87 -24.04
N ASP A 28 -7.18 -1.27 -24.62
CA ASP A 28 -6.28 -0.34 -23.90
C ASP A 28 -7.03 0.88 -23.32
N GLN A 29 -8.13 1.29 -23.98
CA GLN A 29 -9.05 2.31 -23.45
C GLN A 29 -9.83 1.81 -22.24
N LEU A 30 -10.41 0.62 -22.31
CA LEU A 30 -11.19 0.05 -21.21
C LEU A 30 -10.32 -0.25 -19.98
N LEU A 31 -9.05 -0.58 -20.21
CA LEU A 31 -8.06 -0.78 -19.15
C LEU A 31 -7.70 0.55 -18.45
N LYS A 32 -7.59 1.65 -19.21
CA LYS A 32 -7.40 3.01 -18.66
C LYS A 32 -8.65 3.50 -17.91
N ASP A 33 -9.83 3.26 -18.46
CA ASP A 33 -11.10 3.63 -17.79
C ASP A 33 -11.26 2.86 -16.48
N LYS A 34 -10.84 1.59 -16.44
CA LYS A 34 -10.80 0.79 -15.21
C LYS A 34 -9.77 1.30 -14.21
N GLU A 35 -8.57 1.68 -14.65
CA GLU A 35 -7.54 2.28 -13.78
C GLU A 35 -8.05 3.59 -13.14
N GLN A 36 -8.70 4.44 -13.94
CA GLN A 36 -9.33 5.66 -13.46
C GLN A 36 -10.48 5.37 -12.50
N ALA A 37 -11.33 4.38 -12.80
CA ALA A 37 -12.42 3.96 -11.93
C ALA A 37 -11.90 3.47 -10.57
N ILE A 38 -10.82 2.68 -10.54
CA ILE A 38 -10.18 2.21 -9.30
C ILE A 38 -9.64 3.39 -8.49
N THR A 39 -8.98 4.34 -9.15
CA THR A 39 -8.40 5.51 -8.49
C THR A 39 -9.49 6.42 -7.91
N GLN A 40 -10.58 6.62 -8.65
CA GLN A 40 -11.76 7.36 -8.19
C GLN A 40 -12.43 6.67 -7.00
N LEU A 41 -12.65 5.35 -7.07
CA LEU A 41 -13.18 4.56 -5.95
C LEU A 41 -12.29 4.66 -4.71
N ALA A 42 -10.97 4.56 -4.87
CA ALA A 42 -10.03 4.68 -3.77
C ALA A 42 -10.12 6.05 -3.08
N THR A 43 -10.27 7.11 -3.87
CA THR A 43 -10.45 8.48 -3.35
C THR A 43 -11.78 8.61 -2.58
N LEU A 44 -12.85 7.99 -3.08
CA LEU A 44 -14.14 7.95 -2.40
C LEU A 44 -14.07 7.17 -1.08
N TYR A 45 -13.52 5.95 -1.08
CA TYR A 45 -13.35 5.15 0.14
C TYR A 45 -12.41 5.82 1.15
N ARG A 46 -11.40 6.55 0.69
CA ARG A 46 -10.56 7.40 1.56
C ARG A 46 -11.37 8.50 2.23
N THR A 47 -12.26 9.16 1.48
CA THR A 47 -13.13 10.23 2.01
C THR A 47 -14.13 9.67 3.03
N ASN A 48 -14.66 8.47 2.77
CA ASN A 48 -15.57 7.78 3.68
C ASN A 48 -14.86 7.06 4.84
N GLN A 49 -13.52 7.02 4.85
CA GLN A 49 -12.69 6.28 5.83
C GLN A 49 -12.96 4.77 5.88
N ASP A 50 -13.48 4.19 4.79
CA ASP A 50 -13.87 2.78 4.71
C ASP A 50 -12.69 1.89 4.30
N ALA A 51 -11.86 1.51 5.27
CA ALA A 51 -10.69 0.67 5.03
C ALA A 51 -11.04 -0.74 4.51
N THR A 52 -12.18 -1.30 4.91
CA THR A 52 -12.63 -2.65 4.49
C THR A 52 -13.01 -2.69 3.01
N SER A 53 -13.76 -1.70 2.54
CA SER A 53 -14.18 -1.60 1.14
C SER A 53 -12.99 -1.36 0.21
N LEU A 54 -12.03 -0.55 0.67
CA LEU A 54 -10.77 -0.32 -0.04
C LEU A 54 -9.94 -1.63 -0.12
N ALA A 55 -9.98 -2.48 0.91
CA ALA A 55 -9.27 -3.76 0.89
C ALA A 55 -9.90 -4.73 -0.13
N GLN A 56 -11.22 -4.78 -0.18
CA GLN A 56 -11.94 -5.56 -1.18
C GLN A 56 -11.65 -5.05 -2.60
N LEU A 57 -11.61 -3.73 -2.80
CA LEU A 57 -11.26 -3.15 -4.09
C LEU A 57 -9.87 -3.60 -4.56
N VAL A 58 -8.88 -3.60 -3.67
CA VAL A 58 -7.53 -4.09 -4.01
C VAL A 58 -7.58 -5.55 -4.45
N HIS A 59 -8.32 -6.40 -3.75
CA HIS A 59 -8.48 -7.82 -4.12
C HIS A 59 -9.17 -7.99 -5.47
N SER A 60 -10.29 -7.29 -5.70
CA SER A 60 -11.04 -7.31 -6.96
C SER A 60 -10.25 -6.75 -8.14
N SER A 61 -9.26 -5.88 -7.88
CA SER A 61 -8.40 -5.30 -8.92
C SER A 61 -7.23 -6.21 -9.34
N ARG A 62 -6.90 -7.27 -8.57
CA ARG A 62 -5.77 -8.19 -8.86
C ARG A 62 -5.83 -8.86 -10.25
N PRO A 63 -6.99 -9.36 -10.73
CA PRO A 63 -7.07 -9.95 -12.07
C PRO A 63 -6.82 -8.95 -13.19
N LEU A 64 -7.20 -7.67 -13.00
CA LEU A 64 -6.94 -6.61 -13.98
C LEU A 64 -5.45 -6.23 -14.02
N MET A 65 -4.80 -6.34 -12.86
CA MET A 65 -3.38 -6.07 -12.66
C MET A 65 -2.43 -7.12 -13.28
N GLU A 66 -2.96 -8.29 -13.67
CA GLU A 66 -2.25 -9.30 -14.48
C GLU A 66 -2.17 -8.90 -15.96
N HIS A 67 -3.21 -8.21 -16.47
CA HIS A 67 -3.27 -7.73 -17.85
C HIS A 67 -2.58 -6.37 -18.06
N LEU A 68 -2.30 -5.63 -16.98
CA LEU A 68 -1.63 -4.34 -17.01
C LEU A 68 -0.10 -4.48 -17.04
N ALA A 69 0.55 -3.47 -17.66
CA ALA A 69 2.00 -3.35 -17.62
C ALA A 69 2.51 -3.21 -16.18
N LYS A 70 3.61 -3.93 -15.86
CA LYS A 70 4.18 -4.05 -14.50
C LYS A 70 4.39 -2.69 -13.80
N ALA A 71 4.88 -1.68 -14.53
CA ALA A 71 5.13 -0.34 -13.99
C ALA A 71 3.83 0.40 -13.60
N LYS A 72 2.78 0.29 -14.41
CA LYS A 72 1.47 0.90 -14.12
C LYS A 72 0.84 0.27 -12.89
N THR A 73 0.89 -1.05 -12.79
CA THR A 73 0.38 -1.77 -11.63
C THR A 73 1.13 -1.38 -10.35
N ALA A 74 2.46 -1.28 -10.39
CA ALA A 74 3.24 -0.86 -9.23
C ALA A 74 2.87 0.57 -8.78
N LYS A 75 2.66 1.48 -9.73
CA LYS A 75 2.20 2.85 -9.44
C LYS A 75 0.80 2.85 -8.82
N LEU A 76 -0.14 2.09 -9.38
CA LEU A 76 -1.51 1.98 -8.88
C LEU A 76 -1.54 1.45 -7.44
N ILE A 77 -0.82 0.35 -7.16
CA ILE A 77 -0.76 -0.22 -5.80
C ILE A 77 -0.13 0.77 -4.82
N ARG A 78 0.90 1.51 -5.23
CA ARG A 78 1.52 2.52 -4.37
C ARG A 78 0.53 3.63 -4.02
N THR A 79 -0.20 4.16 -5.01
CA THR A 79 -1.24 5.17 -4.80
C THR A 79 -2.37 4.65 -3.91
N LEU A 80 -2.87 3.44 -4.16
CA LEU A 80 -3.91 2.82 -3.32
C LEU A 80 -3.46 2.68 -1.85
N LEU A 81 -2.20 2.30 -1.62
CA LEU A 81 -1.65 2.20 -0.27
C LEU A 81 -1.39 3.57 0.37
N ASP A 82 -1.07 4.60 -0.42
CA ASP A 82 -0.99 5.99 0.05
C ASP A 82 -2.36 6.46 0.56
N ASP A 83 -3.42 6.17 -0.18
CA ASP A 83 -4.79 6.47 0.24
C ASP A 83 -5.20 5.70 1.49
N PHE A 84 -4.78 4.44 1.63
CA PHE A 84 -4.95 3.67 2.87
C PHE A 84 -4.23 4.30 4.07
N SER A 85 -2.99 4.78 3.88
CA SER A 85 -2.23 5.38 4.97
C SER A 85 -2.78 6.72 5.45
N ALA A 86 -3.65 7.35 4.66
CA ALA A 86 -4.35 8.57 5.05
C ALA A 86 -5.54 8.33 6.00
N ILE A 87 -5.95 7.07 6.21
CA ILE A 87 -7.07 6.71 7.10
C ILE A 87 -6.51 6.39 8.51
N PRO A 88 -6.70 7.27 9.52
CA PRO A 88 -6.30 6.99 10.89
C PRO A 88 -7.18 5.88 11.50
N ASN A 89 -6.63 5.09 12.43
CA ASN A 89 -7.27 3.97 13.16
C ASN A 89 -7.40 2.62 12.42
N ALA A 90 -6.86 2.47 11.21
CA ALA A 90 -6.91 1.20 10.46
C ALA A 90 -5.60 0.38 10.50
N SER A 91 -4.67 0.65 11.42
CA SER A 91 -3.30 0.08 11.39
C SER A 91 -3.26 -1.46 11.30
N LYS A 92 -4.16 -2.17 11.99
CA LYS A 92 -4.22 -3.64 11.91
C LYS A 92 -4.68 -4.12 10.53
N LEU A 93 -5.71 -3.49 9.97
CA LEU A 93 -6.26 -3.84 8.66
C LEU A 93 -5.29 -3.46 7.55
N GLN A 94 -4.61 -2.32 7.69
CA GLN A 94 -3.53 -1.88 6.80
C GLN A 94 -2.36 -2.88 6.79
N ILE A 95 -1.95 -3.41 7.96
CA ILE A 95 -0.93 -4.46 8.06
C ILE A 95 -1.39 -5.73 7.35
N GLN A 96 -2.64 -6.18 7.55
CA GLN A 96 -3.18 -7.36 6.86
C GLN A 96 -3.19 -7.18 5.34
N VAL A 97 -3.75 -6.08 4.86
CA VAL A 97 -3.79 -5.76 3.42
C VAL A 97 -2.38 -5.68 2.84
N THR A 98 -1.43 -5.07 3.55
CA THR A 98 -0.04 -4.98 3.08
C THR A 98 0.60 -6.38 2.99
N LYS A 99 0.35 -7.27 3.97
CA LYS A 99 0.83 -8.66 3.93
C LYS A 99 0.22 -9.44 2.76
N ASP A 100 -1.09 -9.32 2.53
CA ASP A 100 -1.75 -9.98 1.41
C ASP A 100 -1.21 -9.52 0.06
N ASN A 101 -0.89 -8.22 -0.06
CA ASN A 101 -0.25 -7.68 -1.26
C ASN A 101 1.20 -8.15 -1.43
N ILE A 102 1.95 -8.35 -0.35
CA ILE A 102 3.30 -8.95 -0.40
C ILE A 102 3.22 -10.40 -0.89
N GLU A 103 2.25 -11.18 -0.40
CA GLU A 103 2.06 -12.57 -0.83
C GLU A 103 1.69 -12.65 -2.31
N TRP A 104 0.78 -11.78 -2.76
CA TRP A 104 0.44 -11.66 -4.18
C TRP A 104 1.65 -11.23 -5.04
N ALA A 105 2.43 -10.24 -4.59
CA ALA A 105 3.64 -9.81 -5.30
C ALA A 105 4.69 -10.93 -5.39
N LYS A 106 4.74 -11.82 -4.39
CA LYS A 106 5.60 -13.02 -4.38
C LYS A 106 5.12 -14.08 -5.38
N ALA A 107 3.81 -14.33 -5.46
CA ALA A 107 3.22 -15.25 -6.44
C ALA A 107 3.50 -14.79 -7.88
N GLU A 108 3.38 -13.48 -8.10
CA GLU A 108 3.57 -12.82 -9.39
C GLU A 108 5.06 -12.56 -9.73
N LYS A 109 5.99 -12.97 -8.83
CA LYS A 109 7.45 -12.78 -8.95
C LYS A 109 7.87 -11.32 -9.18
N ARG A 110 7.13 -10.35 -8.63
CA ARG A 110 7.40 -8.90 -8.75
C ARG A 110 8.26 -8.41 -7.59
N ILE A 111 9.59 -8.55 -7.74
CA ILE A 111 10.54 -8.27 -6.65
C ILE A 111 10.55 -6.80 -6.22
N PHE A 112 10.55 -5.85 -7.17
CA PHE A 112 10.53 -4.41 -6.84
C PHE A 112 9.27 -3.98 -6.08
N LEU A 113 8.12 -4.52 -6.48
CA LEU A 113 6.85 -4.25 -5.79
C LEU A 113 6.89 -4.81 -4.38
N LYS A 114 7.31 -6.07 -4.23
CA LYS A 114 7.48 -6.73 -2.93
C LYS A 114 8.36 -5.89 -2.00
N GLN A 115 9.52 -5.43 -2.47
CA GLN A 115 10.43 -4.61 -1.68
C GLN A 115 9.80 -3.28 -1.25
N SER A 116 9.12 -2.58 -2.17
CA SER A 116 8.41 -1.34 -1.85
C SER A 116 7.33 -1.56 -0.79
N LEU A 117 6.63 -2.69 -0.82
CA LEU A 117 5.61 -3.06 0.16
C LEU A 117 6.24 -3.43 1.51
N GLU A 118 7.35 -4.17 1.51
CA GLU A 118 8.07 -4.55 2.73
C GLU A 118 8.66 -3.33 3.45
N THR A 119 9.29 -2.39 2.72
CA THR A 119 9.78 -1.11 3.27
C THR A 119 8.66 -0.33 3.96
N ARG A 120 7.47 -0.32 3.35
CA ARG A 120 6.30 0.36 3.90
C ARG A 120 5.73 -0.37 5.12
N LEU A 121 5.71 -1.70 5.11
CA LEU A 121 5.31 -2.51 6.26
C LEU A 121 6.25 -2.29 7.46
N ILE A 122 7.55 -2.15 7.21
CA ILE A 122 8.53 -1.81 8.24
C ILE A 122 8.20 -0.46 8.88
N ALA A 123 7.86 0.56 8.08
CA ALA A 123 7.44 1.87 8.60
C ALA A 123 6.21 1.74 9.53
N LEU A 124 5.20 0.96 9.13
CA LEU A 124 4.02 0.69 9.97
C LEU A 124 4.36 -0.07 11.27
N TYR A 125 5.31 -1.00 11.22
CA TYR A 125 5.77 -1.68 12.43
C TYR A 125 6.53 -0.75 13.38
N ILE A 126 7.28 0.22 12.85
CA ILE A 126 7.93 1.26 13.67
C ILE A 126 6.87 2.12 14.39
N ASP A 127 5.82 2.53 13.68
CA ASP A 127 4.74 3.35 14.24
C ASP A 127 3.93 2.60 15.30
N THR A 128 3.77 1.28 15.14
CA THR A 128 3.09 0.40 16.11
C THR A 128 4.00 -0.12 17.24
N LEU A 129 5.25 0.38 17.31
CA LEU A 129 6.28 -0.03 18.28
C LEU A 129 6.68 -1.52 18.22
N ALA A 130 6.34 -2.21 17.13
CA ALA A 130 6.68 -3.61 16.87
C ALA A 130 8.09 -3.76 16.27
N TYR A 131 9.10 -3.25 16.99
CA TYR A 131 10.49 -3.17 16.51
C TYR A 131 11.14 -4.53 16.21
N LYS A 132 10.76 -5.59 16.91
CA LYS A 132 11.31 -6.94 16.70
C LYS A 132 10.89 -7.51 15.34
N ASP A 133 9.62 -7.37 15.00
CA ASP A 133 9.07 -7.82 13.72
C ASP A 133 9.63 -6.98 12.57
N ALA A 134 9.80 -5.67 12.78
CA ALA A 134 10.48 -4.78 11.84
C ALA A 134 11.92 -5.23 11.54
N LEU A 135 12.73 -5.51 12.57
CA LEU A 135 14.11 -5.99 12.38
C LEU A 135 14.19 -7.33 11.66
N ALA A 136 13.28 -8.26 11.96
CA ALA A 136 13.24 -9.54 11.26
C ALA A 136 12.96 -9.35 9.76
N LEU A 137 12.02 -8.46 9.42
CA LEU A 137 11.69 -8.12 8.03
C LEU A 137 12.86 -7.44 7.32
N ILE A 138 13.49 -6.45 7.96
CA ILE A 138 14.67 -5.72 7.44
C ILE A 138 15.80 -6.70 7.10
N ASN A 139 16.14 -7.61 8.01
CA ASN A 139 17.21 -8.59 7.80
C ASN A 139 16.93 -9.53 6.62
N SER A 140 15.66 -9.92 6.43
CA SER A 140 15.26 -10.70 5.26
C SER A 140 15.42 -9.88 3.98
N LEU A 141 14.95 -8.63 4.00
CA LEU A 141 14.97 -7.72 2.87
C LEU A 141 16.41 -7.38 2.42
N LEU A 142 17.32 -7.13 3.36
CA LEU A 142 18.74 -6.85 3.08
C LEU A 142 19.44 -8.02 2.37
N ARG A 143 19.11 -9.26 2.73
CA ARG A 143 19.67 -10.45 2.04
C ARG A 143 19.19 -10.55 0.59
N GLU A 144 17.95 -10.15 0.33
CA GLU A 144 17.38 -10.13 -1.02
C GLU A 144 17.91 -8.95 -1.84
N LEU A 145 18.00 -7.76 -1.25
CA LEU A 145 18.51 -6.55 -1.89
C LEU A 145 19.98 -6.66 -2.31
N LYS A 146 20.81 -7.35 -1.52
CA LYS A 146 22.20 -7.65 -1.89
C LYS A 146 22.35 -8.43 -3.20
N LYS A 147 21.29 -9.08 -3.70
CA LYS A 147 21.31 -9.80 -4.98
C LYS A 147 20.88 -8.95 -6.17
N LEU A 148 20.24 -7.80 -5.92
CA LEU A 148 19.61 -6.96 -6.95
C LEU A 148 20.37 -5.64 -7.20
N ASP A 149 21.30 -5.26 -6.33
CA ASP A 149 22.13 -4.05 -6.44
C ASP A 149 21.36 -2.73 -6.61
N ASP A 150 20.10 -2.67 -6.14
CA ASP A 150 19.33 -1.42 -6.15
C ASP A 150 19.75 -0.51 -4.99
N LYS A 151 20.67 0.41 -5.29
CA LYS A 151 21.30 1.33 -4.33
C LYS A 151 20.30 2.26 -3.63
N MET A 152 19.20 2.64 -4.29
CA MET A 152 18.22 3.56 -3.72
C MET A 152 17.44 2.89 -2.59
N VAL A 153 16.85 1.72 -2.87
CA VAL A 153 16.07 0.97 -1.87
C VAL A 153 16.97 0.47 -0.74
N LEU A 154 18.21 0.08 -1.05
CA LEU A 154 19.19 -0.34 -0.05
C LEU A 154 19.47 0.77 0.99
N THR A 155 19.64 2.01 0.52
CA THR A 155 19.90 3.16 1.42
C THR A 155 18.70 3.45 2.31
N GLU A 156 17.48 3.35 1.77
CA GLU A 156 16.23 3.56 2.51
C GLU A 156 16.02 2.50 3.61
N VAL A 157 16.32 1.23 3.30
CA VAL A 157 16.21 0.13 4.28
C VAL A 157 17.23 0.27 5.41
N HIS A 158 18.48 0.67 5.10
CA HIS A 158 19.46 0.96 6.15
C HIS A 158 19.09 2.16 7.02
N LEU A 159 18.40 3.17 6.46
CA LEU A 159 17.87 4.27 7.25
C LEU A 159 16.79 3.80 8.23
N LEU A 160 15.90 2.92 7.80
CA LEU A 160 14.88 2.32 8.67
C LEU A 160 15.51 1.43 9.76
N GLU A 161 16.52 0.65 9.41
CA GLU A 161 17.31 -0.16 10.36
C GLU A 161 17.91 0.71 11.47
N SER A 162 18.57 1.81 11.10
CA SER A 162 19.15 2.76 12.05
C SER A 162 18.08 3.37 12.97
N ARG A 163 16.91 3.76 12.42
CA ARG A 163 15.78 4.27 13.21
C ARG A 163 15.27 3.25 14.22
N VAL A 164 15.13 1.99 13.83
CA VAL A 164 14.67 0.91 14.74
C VAL A 164 15.68 0.65 15.84
N HIS A 165 16.97 0.57 15.50
CA HIS A 165 18.05 0.38 16.48
C HIS A 165 18.16 1.54 17.48
N HIS A 166 17.95 2.77 17.00
CA HIS A 166 17.89 3.96 17.86
C HIS A 166 16.69 3.90 18.81
N ALA A 167 15.50 3.56 18.30
CA ALA A 167 14.30 3.41 19.12
C ALA A 167 14.45 2.31 20.20
N LEU A 168 15.08 1.18 19.86
CA LEU A 168 15.36 0.09 20.80
C LEU A 168 16.40 0.45 21.85
N SER A 169 17.50 1.11 21.46
CA SER A 169 18.57 1.54 22.38
C SER A 169 18.14 2.67 23.32
N ASN A 170 17.06 3.40 23.00
CA ASN A 170 16.54 4.52 23.80
C ASN A 170 15.34 4.15 24.71
N MET A 171 14.96 2.87 24.77
CA MET A 171 13.85 2.38 25.61
C MET A 171 13.90 2.73 27.11
N PRO A 172 15.06 2.82 27.81
CA PRO A 172 15.04 3.25 29.21
C PRO A 172 14.75 4.76 29.40
N LYS A 173 15.01 5.62 28.40
CA LYS A 173 14.72 7.07 28.49
C LYS A 173 13.35 7.46 27.94
N ALA A 174 12.81 6.71 26.96
CA ALA A 174 11.51 6.99 26.37
C ALA A 174 10.31 6.77 27.32
N LYS A 175 10.43 5.81 28.27
CA LYS A 175 9.38 5.57 29.28
C LYS A 175 9.19 6.72 30.27
N VAL A 176 10.21 7.54 30.50
CA VAL A 176 10.13 8.70 31.42
C VAL A 176 9.39 9.87 30.74
N CYS A 177 9.51 10.01 29.42
CA CYS A 177 8.87 11.10 28.68
C CYS A 177 7.37 10.83 28.40
N PHE A 178 6.98 9.59 28.13
CA PHE A 178 5.58 9.25 27.82
C PHE A 178 4.66 9.15 29.04
N ARG A 179 5.18 9.21 30.28
CA ARG A 179 4.39 9.15 31.52
C ARG A 179 4.32 10.49 32.27
N ALA A 180 4.77 11.58 31.65
CA ALA A 180 4.82 12.93 32.20
C ALA A 180 3.88 13.94 31.49
N LEU A 181 2.90 13.43 30.74
CA LEU A 181 1.69 14.14 30.31
C LEU A 181 0.49 13.37 30.85
#